data_AF-A0A8J7UUI3-F1
#
_entry.id   AF-A0A8J7UUI3-F1
#
_cell.length_a   1.000
_cell.length_b   1.000
_cell.length_c   1.000
_cell.angle_alpha   90.00
_cell.angle_beta   90.00
_cell.angle_gamma   90.00
#
_symmetry.space_group_name_H-M   'P 1'
#
loop_
_entity.id
_entity.type
_entity.pdbx_description
1 polymer ?
#
loop_
_entity_poly.entity_id
_entity_poly.type
_entity_poly.pdbx_seq_one_letter_code
_entity_poly.pdbx_strand_id
1 'polypeptide(L)'
;MIAVEFNSSSKYFDKECSDKKNNTVRNNDGGSRFKVLKEFADGTLKDLAIIIRSTDGRRFIRQINDVSIYGDLFIITWKQRLNDNEVNYEIRA
;
A
#
# COMPACT_ATOMS: atom_id res chain seq x y z
N MET A 1 12.48 0.94 -6.30
CA MET A 1 11.07 1.37 -6.13
C MET A 1 10.89 1.92 -4.73
N ILE A 2 9.93 2.81 -4.49
CA ILE A 2 9.60 3.27 -3.13
C ILE A 2 8.46 2.39 -2.58
N ALA A 3 8.45 2.12 -1.28
CA ALA A 3 7.37 1.42 -0.62
C ALA A 3 6.85 2.16 0.62
N VAL A 4 5.54 2.11 0.83
CA VAL A 4 4.87 2.57 2.06
C VAL A 4 4.30 1.38 2.83
N GLU A 5 4.41 1.40 4.16
CA GLU A 5 3.96 0.29 5.03
C GLU A 5 2.67 0.64 5.79
N PHE A 6 1.75 -0.33 5.85
CA PHE A 6 0.51 -0.24 6.62
C PHE A 6 0.27 -1.51 7.43
N ASN A 7 -0.26 -1.33 8.64
CA ASN A 7 -0.77 -2.45 9.44
C ASN A 7 -2.22 -2.79 9.05
N SER A 8 -2.55 -4.07 9.16
CA SER A 8 -3.90 -4.60 8.95
C SER A 8 -4.19 -5.69 9.99
N SER A 9 -5.42 -5.74 10.50
CA SER A 9 -5.84 -6.86 11.35
C SER A 9 -5.89 -8.15 10.52
N SER A 10 -5.64 -9.32 11.12
CA SER A 10 -5.60 -10.60 10.40
C SER A 10 -6.81 -10.84 9.48
N LYS A 11 -8.03 -10.50 9.92
CA LYS A 11 -9.26 -10.66 9.12
C LYS A 11 -9.25 -9.84 7.81
N TYR A 12 -8.73 -8.62 7.85
CA TYR A 12 -8.61 -7.77 6.66
C TYR A 12 -7.39 -8.16 5.83
N PHE A 13 -6.27 -8.47 6.50
CA PHE A 13 -5.06 -8.96 5.86
C PHE A 13 -5.31 -10.17 4.96
N ASP A 14 -6.03 -11.19 5.44
CA ASP A 14 -6.29 -12.39 4.65
C ASP A 14 -7.10 -12.07 3.39
N LYS A 15 -8.04 -11.13 3.47
CA LYS A 15 -8.79 -10.66 2.30
C LYS A 15 -7.92 -9.88 1.33
N GLU A 16 -7.11 -8.94 1.82
CA GLU A 16 -6.20 -8.13 1.00
C GLU A 16 -5.09 -8.99 0.36
N CYS A 17 -4.67 -10.06 1.03
CA CYS A 17 -3.66 -11.00 0.55
C CYS A 17 -4.21 -12.00 -0.50
N SER A 18 -5.50 -12.35 -0.41
CA SER A 18 -6.14 -13.43 -1.20
C SER A 18 -6.34 -13.18 -2.69
N ASP A 19 -5.89 -12.05 -3.23
CA ASP A 19 -6.09 -11.60 -4.62
C ASP A 19 -7.57 -11.45 -5.07
N LYS A 20 -8.54 -11.75 -4.19
CA LYS A 20 -9.97 -11.48 -4.42
C LYS A 20 -10.32 -9.99 -4.39
N LYS A 21 -9.43 -9.17 -3.85
CA LYS A 21 -9.56 -7.72 -3.74
C LYS A 21 -8.31 -7.07 -4.30
N ASN A 22 -8.48 -6.06 -5.14
CA ASN A 22 -7.40 -5.31 -5.78
C ASN A 22 -7.24 -3.89 -5.21
N ASN A 23 -7.77 -3.65 -4.01
CA ASN A 23 -7.72 -2.34 -3.38
C ASN A 23 -7.72 -2.41 -1.85
N THR A 24 -7.31 -1.31 -1.22
CA THR A 24 -7.55 -1.03 0.19
C THR A 24 -7.99 0.41 0.38
N VAL A 25 -8.59 0.68 1.53
CA VAL A 25 -8.96 2.04 1.93
C VAL A 25 -8.26 2.33 3.25
N ARG A 26 -7.53 3.45 3.29
CA ARG A 26 -6.79 3.89 4.47
C ARG A 26 -7.27 5.27 4.87
N ASN A 27 -7.60 5.44 6.15
CA ASN A 27 -7.88 6.75 6.70
C ASN A 27 -6.57 7.45 7.05
N ASN A 28 -6.41 8.71 6.64
CA ASN A 28 -5.22 9.50 6.89
C ASN A 28 -5.06 9.77 8.39
N ASP A 29 -4.00 9.21 8.98
CA ASP A 29 -3.65 9.43 10.38
C ASP A 29 -2.51 10.44 10.58
N GLY A 30 -2.12 11.14 9.50
CA GLY A 30 -1.04 12.12 9.52
C GLY A 30 0.36 11.53 9.36
N GLY A 31 0.51 10.20 9.23
CA GLY A 31 1.82 9.59 8.98
C GLY A 31 2.43 9.97 7.62
N SER A 32 3.75 10.02 7.54
CA SER A 32 4.53 10.44 6.36
C SER A 32 4.23 9.60 5.11
N ARG A 33 3.91 8.32 5.26
CA ARG A 33 3.38 7.48 4.17
C ARG A 33 2.21 8.08 3.38
N PHE A 34 1.35 8.89 4.01
CA PHE A 34 0.26 9.56 3.28
C PHE A 34 0.76 10.73 2.42
N LYS A 35 1.87 11.37 2.78
CA LYS A 35 2.54 12.33 1.91
C LYS A 35 3.06 11.65 0.65
N VAL A 36 3.68 10.48 0.78
CA VAL A 36 4.15 9.67 -0.36
C VAL A 36 2.98 9.23 -1.25
N LEU A 37 1.85 8.85 -0.65
CA LEU A 37 0.63 8.53 -1.43
C LEU A 37 0.09 9.74 -2.21
N LYS A 38 0.18 10.96 -1.64
CA LYS A 38 -0.19 12.20 -2.35
C LYS A 38 0.76 12.49 -3.51
N GLU A 39 2.08 12.36 -3.29
CA GLU A 39 3.10 12.50 -4.34
C GLU A 39 2.90 11.49 -5.47
N PHE A 40 2.40 10.29 -5.18
CA PHE A 40 2.03 9.34 -6.22
C PHE A 40 0.75 9.74 -6.95
N ALA A 41 -0.29 10.16 -6.21
CA ALA A 41 -1.58 10.57 -6.77
C ALA A 41 -1.46 11.81 -7.69
N ASP A 42 -0.55 12.74 -7.41
CA ASP A 42 -0.32 13.93 -8.23
C ASP A 42 0.68 13.72 -9.39
N GLY A 43 1.26 12.51 -9.50
CA GLY A 43 2.20 12.12 -10.56
C GLY A 43 3.65 12.52 -10.32
N THR A 44 4.00 13.15 -9.18
CA THR A 44 5.38 13.43 -8.79
C THR A 44 6.18 12.14 -8.63
N LEU A 45 5.57 11.11 -8.06
CA LEU A 45 6.13 9.76 -7.93
C LEU A 45 5.49 8.81 -8.95
N LYS A 46 6.32 8.15 -9.76
CA LYS A 46 5.85 7.28 -10.86
C LYS A 46 5.69 5.81 -10.51
N ASP A 47 6.34 5.34 -9.45
CA ASP A 47 6.34 3.93 -9.07
C ASP A 47 6.34 3.79 -7.55
N LEU A 48 5.35 3.08 -7.04
CA LEU A 48 5.10 2.94 -5.60
C LEU A 48 4.56 1.55 -5.30
N ALA A 49 5.08 0.95 -4.24
CA ALA A 49 4.54 -0.27 -3.67
C ALA A 49 3.90 -0.02 -2.30
N ILE A 50 2.98 -0.89 -1.94
CA ILE A 50 2.41 -0.98 -0.60
C ILE A 50 2.85 -2.29 0.06
N ILE A 51 3.35 -2.17 1.27
CA ILE A 51 3.61 -3.29 2.19
C ILE A 51 2.47 -3.31 3.18
N ILE A 52 1.76 -4.45 3.27
CA ILE A 52 0.73 -4.64 4.29
C ILE A 52 1.25 -5.70 5.26
N ARG A 53 1.28 -5.35 6.55
CA ARG A 53 1.69 -6.21 7.65
C ARG A 53 0.49 -6.60 8.52
N SER A 54 0.37 -7.89 8.78
CA SER A 54 -0.59 -8.43 9.74
C SER A 54 -0.07 -8.27 11.16
N THR A 55 -0.98 -8.18 12.12
CA THR A 55 -0.65 -8.21 13.56
C THR A 55 0.03 -9.52 14.00
N ASP A 56 -0.13 -10.60 13.23
CA ASP A 56 0.52 -11.90 13.45
C ASP A 56 1.92 -12.02 12.82
N GLY A 57 2.46 -10.93 12.27
CA GLY A 57 3.81 -10.87 11.69
C GLY A 57 3.90 -11.22 10.21
N ARG A 58 2.84 -11.73 9.57
CA ARG A 58 2.80 -11.95 8.11
C ARG A 58 2.83 -10.62 7.36
N ARG A 59 3.41 -10.62 6.16
CA ARG A 59 3.34 -9.47 5.25
C ARG A 59 3.16 -9.89 3.80
N PHE A 60 2.68 -8.96 2.98
CA PHE A 60 2.76 -9.06 1.53
C PHE A 60 2.97 -7.69 0.90
N ILE A 61 3.41 -7.70 -0.36
CA ILE A 61 3.71 -6.50 -1.12
C ILE A 61 2.88 -6.50 -2.41
N ARG A 62 2.40 -5.32 -2.79
CA ARG A 62 1.67 -5.07 -4.03
C ARG A 62 2.22 -3.80 -4.69
N GLN A 63 2.32 -3.80 -6.01
CA GLN A 63 2.58 -2.58 -6.76
C GLN A 63 1.28 -1.77 -6.85
N ILE A 64 1.34 -0.51 -6.45
CA ILE A 64 0.20 0.40 -6.50
C ILE A 64 -0.06 0.75 -7.97
N ASN A 65 -1.32 0.67 -8.36
CA ASN A 65 -1.79 1.06 -9.69
C ASN A 65 -2.26 2.52 -9.70
N ASP A 66 -3.06 2.88 -8.70
CA ASP A 66 -3.66 4.21 -8.59
C ASP A 66 -3.99 4.54 -7.12
N VAL A 67 -4.00 5.83 -6.80
CA VAL A 67 -4.40 6.37 -5.50
C VAL A 67 -5.40 7.50 -5.72
N SER A 68 -6.64 7.28 -5.29
CA SER A 68 -7.69 8.30 -5.26
C SER A 68 -7.89 8.81 -3.83
N ILE A 69 -8.15 10.11 -3.68
CA ILE A 69 -8.33 10.77 -2.38
C ILE A 69 -9.76 11.31 -2.29
N TYR A 70 -10.49 10.94 -1.23
CA TYR A 70 -11.83 11.41 -0.93
C TYR A 70 -11.94 11.83 0.55
N GLY A 71 -11.90 13.13 0.80
CA GLY A 71 -11.73 13.66 2.17
C GLY A 71 -10.41 13.15 2.78
N ASP A 72 -10.49 12.53 3.96
CA ASP A 72 -9.33 11.90 4.62
C ASP A 72 -9.11 10.44 4.20
N LEU A 73 -9.91 9.91 3.28
CA LEU A 73 -9.78 8.54 2.81
C LEU A 73 -8.89 8.44 1.56
N PHE A 74 -7.92 7.54 1.64
CA PHE A 74 -7.05 7.12 0.54
C PHE A 74 -7.54 5.78 0.02
N ILE A 75 -8.00 5.75 -1.22
CA ILE A 75 -8.43 4.56 -1.94
C ILE A 75 -7.25 4.13 -2.81
N ILE A 76 -6.60 3.03 -2.44
CA ILE A 76 -5.37 2.55 -3.07
C ILE A 76 -5.73 1.30 -3.86
N THR A 77 -5.47 1.28 -5.16
CA THR A 77 -5.65 0.11 -6.03
C THR A 77 -4.30 -0.49 -6.40
N TRP A 78 -4.27 -1.79 -6.72
CA TRP A 78 -3.05 -2.49 -7.10
C TRP A 78 -3.30 -3.52 -8.20
N LYS A 79 -2.24 -3.87 -8.93
CA LYS A 79 -2.28 -4.91 -9.98
C LYS A 79 -1.91 -6.28 -9.40
N GLN A 80 -0.61 -6.54 -9.28
CA GLN A 80 -0.08 -7.86 -8.96
C GLN A 80 0.63 -7.91 -7.61
N ARG A 81 0.71 -9.12 -7.06
CA ARG A 81 1.64 -9.47 -5.99
C ARG A 81 3.08 -9.32 -6.47
N LEU A 82 3.87 -8.62 -5.68
CA LEU A 82 5.31 -8.58 -5.86
C LEU A 82 5.94 -9.69 -5.02
N ASN A 83 6.92 -10.38 -5.60
CA ASN A 83 7.75 -11.33 -4.88
C ASN A 83 8.79 -10.57 -4.08
N ASP A 84 8.81 -10.81 -2.76
CA ASP A 84 9.66 -10.09 -1.81
C ASP A 84 11.17 -10.26 -2.12
N ASN A 85 11.55 -11.34 -2.81
CA ASN A 85 12.92 -11.66 -3.18
C ASN A 85 13.37 -11.05 -4.52
N GLU A 86 12.45 -10.46 -5.30
CA GLU A 86 12.73 -10.02 -6.68
C GLU A 86 12.71 -8.50 -6.82
N VAL A 87 12.41 -7.77 -5.74
CA VAL A 87 12.11 -6.34 -5.80
C VAL A 87 12.93 -5.58 -4.76
N ASN A 88 13.84 -4.73 -5.24
CA ASN A 88 14.54 -3.77 -4.40
C ASN A 88 13.66 -2.54 -4.16
N TYR A 89 13.29 -2.30 -2.90
CA TYR A 89 12.53 -1.13 -2.49
C TYR A 89 13.15 -0.39 -1.30
N GLU A 90 12.99 0.93 -1.30
CA GLU A 90 13.28 1.81 -0.17
C GLU A 90 11.98 2.09 0.57
N ILE A 91 11.93 1.78 1.86
CA ILE A 91 10.75 2.07 2.68
C ILE A 91 10.80 3.54 3.09
N ARG A 92 9.76 4.30 2.74
CA ARG A 92 9.54 5.65 3.24
C ARG A 92 8.37 5.61 4.23
N ALA A 93 8.73 5.66 5.51
CA ALA A 93 7.79 5.62 6.63
C ALA A 93 7.24 7.01 6.93
#